data_AF-A0AB39XX25-F1
#
_entry.id   AF-A0AB39XX25-F1
#
_cell.length_a   1.000
_cell.length_b   1.000
_cell.length_c   1.000
_cell.angle_alpha   90.00
_cell.angle_beta   90.00
_cell.angle_gamma   90.00
#
_symmetry.space_group_name_H-M   'P 1'
#
loop_
_entity.id
_entity.type
_entity.pdbx_description
1 polymer ?
#
loop_
_entity_poly.entity_id
_entity_poly.type
_entity_poly.pdbx_seq_one_letter_code
_entity_poly.pdbx_strand_id
1 'polypeptide(L)' 'MAREIRIVISDEAYAQLQRAAAEKRLPAEAYAGQVLDADLTRVRFVEGARSFIGQHAEGFAQRFGGPAGHSATAA' A
#
# COMPACT_ATOMS: atom_id res chain seq x y z
N MET A 1 25.25 0.28 -1.48
CA MET A 1 25.44 0.23 -2.95
C MET A 1 24.14 0.66 -3.60
N ALA A 2 24.17 1.64 -4.51
CA ALA A 2 22.97 2.08 -5.24
C ALA A 2 22.72 1.17 -6.44
N ARG A 3 21.46 0.85 -6.73
CA ARG A 3 21.03 0.09 -7.92
C ARG A 3 20.15 1.00 -8.78
N GLU A 4 20.37 1.02 -10.10
CA GLU A 4 19.57 1.80 -11.05
C GLU A 4 18.47 0.93 -11.67
N ILE A 5 17.26 1.50 -11.80
CA ILE A 5 16.14 0.88 -12.51
C ILE A 5 15.68 1.87 -13.59
N ARG A 6 15.54 1.39 -14.83
CA ARG A 6 14.96 2.16 -15.93
C ARG A 6 13.52 1.72 -16.16
N ILE A 7 12.63 2.69 -16.22
CA ILE A 7 11.20 2.50 -16.40
C ILE A 7 10.75 3.34 -17.60
N VAL A 8 9.97 2.71 -18.48
CA VAL A 8 9.36 3.36 -19.62
C VAL A 8 7.89 3.57 -19.29
N ILE A 9 7.44 4.82 -19.33
CA ILE A 9 6.05 5.22 -19.09
C ILE A 9 5.57 6.07 -20.27
N SER A 10 4.26 6.22 -20.40
CA SER A 10 3.70 7.10 -21.42
C SER A 10 4.06 8.57 -21.16
N ASP A 11 4.07 9.37 -22.22
CA ASP A 11 4.33 10.81 -22.12
C ASP A 11 3.34 11.51 -21.18
N GLU A 12 2.08 11.08 -21.19
CA GLU A 12 1.06 11.59 -20.28
C GLU A 12 1.40 11.30 -18.82
N ALA A 13 1.76 10.05 -18.50
CA ALA A 13 2.16 9.65 -17.16
C ALA A 13 3.43 10.40 -16.71
N TYR A 14 4.37 10.62 -17.63
CA TYR A 14 5.56 11.41 -17.37
C TYR A 14 5.23 12.88 -17.06
N ALA A 15 4.31 13.50 -17.82
CA ALA A 15 3.86 14.87 -17.56
C ALA A 15 3.11 15.00 -16.22
N GLN A 16 2.36 13.97 -15.81
CA GLN A 16 1.74 13.92 -14.48
C GLN A 16 2.78 13.79 -13.38
N LEU A 17 3.77 12.91 -13.55
CA LEU A 17 4.90 12.74 -12.63
C LEU A 17 5.65 14.07 -12.42
N GLN A 18 5.97 14.78 -13.49
CA GLN A 18 6.66 16.06 -13.42
C GLN A 18 5.86 17.11 -12.64
N ARG A 19 4.54 17.18 -12.85
CA ARG A 19 3.66 18.09 -12.10
C ARG A 19 3.67 17.76 -10.60
N ALA A 20 3.48 16.48 -10.25
CA ALA A 20 3.47 16.05 -8.85
C ALA A 20 4.82 16.27 -8.16
N ALA A 21 5.94 16.03 -8.87
CA ALA A 21 7.27 16.31 -8.36
C ALA A 21 7.50 17.81 -8.12
N ALA A 22 7.02 18.66 -9.04
CA ALA A 22 7.10 20.11 -8.91
C ALA A 22 6.32 20.64 -7.70
N GLU A 23 5.12 20.11 -7.43
CA GLU A 23 4.33 20.43 -6.23
C GLU A 23 5.10 20.12 -4.93
N LYS A 24 5.90 19.05 -4.94
CA LYS A 24 6.76 18.65 -3.81
C LYS A 24 8.14 19.31 -3.83
N ARG A 25 8.44 20.13 -4.85
CA ARG A 25 9.76 20.75 -5.08
C ARG A 25 10.91 19.72 -5.14
N LEU A 26 10.64 18.58 -5.78
CA LEU A 26 11.61 17.50 -5.96
C LEU A 26 11.92 17.31 -7.45
N PRO A 27 13.12 16.79 -7.79
CA PRO A 27 13.37 16.21 -9.11
C PRO A 27 12.39 15.06 -9.38
N ALA A 28 11.98 14.90 -10.64
CA ALA A 28 11.01 13.89 -11.03
C ALA A 28 11.46 12.47 -10.71
N GLU A 29 12.77 12.18 -10.86
CA GLU A 29 13.39 10.89 -10.58
C GLU A 29 13.39 10.58 -9.09
N ALA A 30 13.69 11.58 -8.26
CA ALA A 30 13.67 11.44 -6.80
C ALA A 30 12.24 11.18 -6.31
N TYR A 31 11.26 11.91 -6.86
CA TYR A 31 9.85 11.70 -6.55
C TYR A 31 9.36 10.32 -7.00
N ALA A 32 9.70 9.89 -8.22
CA ALA A 32 9.39 8.56 -8.73
C ALA A 32 9.97 7.46 -7.83
N GLY A 33 11.23 7.61 -7.38
CA GLY A 33 11.86 6.68 -6.46
C GLY A 33 11.10 6.55 -5.13
N GLN A 34 10.66 7.68 -4.56
CA GLN A 34 9.86 7.68 -3.32
C GLN A 34 8.51 7.00 -3.50
N VAL A 35 7.80 7.29 -4.60
CA VAL A 35 6.50 6.68 -4.89
C VAL A 35 6.65 5.17 -5.10
N LEU A 36 7.65 4.73 -5.87
CA LEU A 36 7.90 3.31 -6.12
C LEU A 36 8.26 2.56 -4.83
N ASP A 37 9.10 3.14 -3.97
CA ASP A 37 9.46 2.54 -2.68
C ASP A 37 8.24 2.43 -1.74
N ALA A 38 7.42 3.48 -1.70
CA ALA A 38 6.18 3.49 -0.93
C ALA A 38 5.18 2.44 -1.44
N ASP A 39 5.02 2.29 -2.76
CA ASP A 39 4.14 1.28 -3.35
C ASP A 39 4.64 -0.14 -3.08
N LEU A 40 5.95 -0.41 -3.22
CA LEU A 40 6.53 -1.71 -2.88
C LEU A 40 6.32 -2.05 -1.40
N THR A 41 6.47 -1.06 -0.51
CA THR A 41 6.23 -1.23 0.92
C THR A 41 4.75 -1.49 1.22
N ARG A 42 3.84 -0.75 0.55
CA ARG A 42 2.40 -0.91 0.70
C ARG A 42 1.94 -2.30 0.26
N VAL A 43 2.39 -2.77 -0.90
CA VAL A 43 2.03 -4.11 -1.42
C VAL A 43 2.47 -5.18 -0.42
N ARG A 44 3.72 -5.14 0.03
CA ARG A 44 4.26 -6.09 1.04
C ARG A 44 3.46 -6.05 2.33
N PHE A 45 3.09 -4.86 2.79
CA PHE A 45 2.27 -4.70 4.00
C PHE A 45 0.88 -5.33 3.83
N VAL A 46 0.19 -5.05 2.72
CA VAL A 46 -1.16 -5.58 2.46
C VAL A 46 -1.14 -7.11 2.33
N GLU A 47 -0.16 -7.67 1.63
CA GLU A 47 0.01 -9.11 1.52
C GLU A 47 0.32 -9.75 2.86
N GLY A 48 1.22 -9.15 3.65
CA GLY A 48 1.53 -9.60 5.01
C GLY A 48 0.31 -9.56 5.92
N ALA A 49 -0.47 -8.47 5.89
CA ALA A 49 -1.69 -8.34 6.66
C ALA A 49 -2.73 -9.40 6.28
N ARG A 50 -2.90 -9.67 4.97
CA ARG A 50 -3.79 -10.72 4.49
C ARG A 50 -3.35 -12.11 4.97
N SER A 51 -2.05 -12.40 4.90
CA SER A 51 -1.49 -13.67 5.39
C SER A 51 -1.70 -13.82 6.89
N PHE A 52 -1.40 -12.78 7.67
CA PHE A 52 -1.61 -12.76 9.11
C PHE A 52 -3.07 -13.00 9.49
N ILE A 53 -4.01 -12.31 8.84
CA ILE A 53 -5.45 -12.54 9.05
C ILE A 53 -5.81 -13.98 8.70
N GLY A 54 -5.37 -14.50 7.55
CA GLY A 54 -5.66 -15.88 7.14
C GLY A 54 -5.14 -16.94 8.14
N GLN A 55 -4.01 -16.67 8.79
CA GLN A 55 -3.40 -17.59 9.77
C GLN A 55 -4.01 -17.50 11.17
N HIS A 56 -4.51 -16.33 11.56
CA HIS A 56 -4.85 -16.05 12.97
C HIS A 56 -6.31 -15.66 13.21
N ALA A 57 -7.08 -15.32 12.18
CA ALA A 57 -8.46 -14.85 12.34
C ALA A 57 -9.36 -15.88 13.02
N GLU A 58 -9.21 -17.17 12.71
CA GLU A 58 -10.02 -18.23 13.31
C GLU A 58 -9.72 -18.39 14.80
N GLY A 59 -8.44 -18.49 15.19
CA GLY A 59 -8.04 -18.59 16.59
C GLY A 59 -8.42 -17.35 17.40
N PHE A 60 -8.35 -16.16 16.78
CA PHE A 60 -8.85 -14.93 17.39
C PHE A 60 -10.37 -14.97 17.57
N ALA A 61 -11.12 -15.38 16.55
CA ALA A 61 -12.58 -15.50 16.62
C ALA A 61 -13.02 -16.55 17.65
N GLN A 62 -12.32 -17.69 17.77
CA GLN A 62 -12.62 -18.69 18.80
C GLN A 62 -12.36 -18.16 20.22
N ARG A 63 -11.38 -17.28 20.40
CA ARG A 63 -10.99 -16.77 21.72
C ARG A 63 -11.75 -15.51 22.14
N PHE A 64 -12.13 -14.66 21.18
CA PHE A 64 -12.70 -13.33 21.44
C PHE A 64 -14.02 -13.08 20.71
N GLY A 65 -14.37 -13.88 19.69
CA GLY A 65 -15.68 -13.88 19.06
C GLY A 65 -16.66 -14.56 20.01
N GLY A 66 -17.36 -13.76 20.81
CA GLY A 66 -18.44 -14.25 21.68
C GLY A 66 -19.49 -15.05 20.88
N PRO A 67 -20.37 -15.79 21.57
CA PRO A 67 -21.40 -16.58 20.90
C PRO A 67 -22.18 -15.68 19.93
N ALA A 68 -22.41 -16.15 18.70
CA ALA A 68 -23.11 -15.44 17.64
C ALA A 68 -24.59 -15.21 18.00
N GLY A 69 -24.85 -14.36 18.98
CA GLY A 69 -26.17 -13.89 19.39
C GLY A 69 -26.38 -12.50 18.82
N HIS A 70 -27.06 -12.43 17.68
CA HIS A 70 -28.06 -11.41 17.35
C HIS A 70 -27.92 -10.06 18.10
N SER A 71 -27.33 -9.06 17.46
CA SER A 71 -27.85 -7.68 17.34
C SER A 71 -26.74 -6.69 17.05
N ALA A 72 -26.69 -6.23 15.80
CA ALA A 72 -26.15 -4.92 15.47
C ALA A 72 -27.10 -4.26 14.45
N THR A 73 -28.34 -4.00 14.87
CA THR A 73 -29.11 -2.89 14.30
C THR A 73 -28.50 -1.61 14.82
N ALA A 74 -27.78 -0.90 13.95
CA ALA A 74 -27.41 0.48 14.19
C ALA A 74 -28.68 1.33 14.30
N ALA A 75 -28.78 2.11 15.38
CA ALA A 75 -29.71 3.21 15.57
C ALA A 75 -28.91 4.51 15.59
#